data_AF-A0A3N2KXT1-F1
#
_entry.id   AF-A0A3N2KXT1-F1
#
_cell.length_a   1.000
_cell.length_b   1.000
_cell.length_c   1.000
_cell.angle_alpha   90.00
_cell.angle_beta   90.00
_cell.angle_gamma   90.00
#
_symmetry.space_group_name_H-M   'P 1'
#
loop_
_entity.id
_entity.type
_entity.pdbx_description
1 polymer ?
#
loop_
_entity_poly.entity_id
_entity_poly.type
_entity_poly.pdbx_seq_one_letter_code
_entity_poly.pdbx_strand_id
1 'polypeptide(L)'
;MIISESEINVYCQSAKITPQYHKASVVESINSIAANISVSLHGYTFNELVNVTINGVLDSVKQMEWEINDIEGVTWFLGKYIRAMLKAGLVNDFDVMFKTAIRKYYNDFC
;
A
#
# COMPACT_ATOMS: atom_id res chain seq x y z
N MET A 1 -4.51 18.23 2.28
CA MET A 1 -4.35 18.22 0.82
C MET A 1 -5.45 17.35 0.24
N ILE A 2 -6.27 17.87 -0.68
CA ILE A 2 -7.35 17.08 -1.28
C ILE A 2 -6.84 16.49 -2.60
N ILE A 3 -6.60 15.18 -2.61
CA ILE A 3 -6.29 14.44 -3.84
C ILE A 3 -7.59 14.16 -4.60
N SER A 4 -7.63 14.47 -5.90
CA SER A 4 -8.81 14.23 -6.72
C SER A 4 -9.00 12.74 -7.06
N GLU A 5 -10.23 12.32 -7.36
CA GLU A 5 -10.49 10.93 -7.78
C GLU A 5 -9.77 10.58 -9.10
N SER A 6 -9.57 11.55 -9.99
CA SER A 6 -8.75 11.37 -11.20
C SER A 6 -7.29 11.05 -10.86
N GLU A 7 -6.69 11.78 -9.92
CA GLU A 7 -5.31 11.53 -9.48
C GLU A 7 -5.19 10.16 -8.81
N ILE A 8 -6.12 9.83 -7.90
CA ILE A 8 -6.18 8.51 -7.26
C ILE A 8 -6.20 7.39 -8.31
N ASN A 9 -6.99 7.53 -9.37
CA ASN A 9 -7.06 6.55 -10.44
C ASN A 9 -5.73 6.42 -11.19
N VAL A 10 -5.05 7.54 -11.49
CA VAL A 10 -3.74 7.53 -12.15
C VAL A 10 -2.70 6.81 -11.30
N TYR A 11 -2.58 7.14 -10.01
CA TYR A 11 -1.63 6.50 -9.11
C TYR A 11 -1.96 5.02 -8.86
N CYS A 12 -3.24 4.68 -8.74
CA CYS A 12 -3.69 3.29 -8.64
C CYS A 12 -3.25 2.47 -9.86
N GLN A 13 -3.46 3.00 -11.08
CA GLN A 13 -3.03 2.30 -12.30
C GLN A 13 -1.51 2.22 -12.39
N SER A 14 -0.79 3.32 -12.11
CA SER A 14 0.68 3.36 -12.10
C SER A 14 1.25 2.29 -11.17
N ALA A 15 0.77 2.24 -9.92
CA ALA A 15 1.17 1.23 -8.93
C ALA A 15 0.79 -0.19 -9.33
N LYS A 16 -0.31 -0.38 -10.07
CA LYS A 16 -0.76 -1.71 -10.52
C LYS A 16 0.11 -2.26 -11.65
N ILE A 17 0.46 -1.42 -12.63
CA ILE A 17 1.12 -1.85 -13.87
C ILE A 17 2.65 -1.74 -13.84
N THR A 18 3.23 -1.00 -12.89
CA THR A 18 4.67 -0.73 -12.91
C THR A 18 5.49 -2.04 -12.83
N PRO A 19 6.44 -2.26 -13.77
CA PRO A 19 7.22 -3.49 -13.84
C PRO A 19 8.25 -3.60 -12.70
N GLN A 20 8.50 -2.51 -11.97
CA GLN A 20 9.46 -2.45 -10.87
C GLN A 20 9.13 -3.47 -9.77
N TYR A 21 7.84 -3.79 -9.56
CA TYR A 21 7.42 -4.78 -8.58
C TYR A 21 7.79 -6.23 -8.94
N HIS A 22 8.21 -6.49 -10.18
CA HIS A 22 8.71 -7.80 -10.60
C HIS A 22 10.22 -7.96 -10.45
N LYS A 23 10.95 -6.91 -10.04
CA LYS A 23 12.38 -7.01 -9.73
C LYS A 23 12.59 -7.93 -8.54
N ALA A 24 13.60 -8.81 -8.62
CA ALA A 24 13.85 -9.86 -7.62
C ALA A 24 13.88 -9.34 -6.18
N SER A 25 14.61 -8.24 -5.93
CA SER A 25 14.70 -7.63 -4.59
C SER A 25 13.37 -7.10 -4.07
N VAL A 26 12.51 -6.57 -4.95
CA VAL A 26 11.19 -6.07 -4.58
C VAL A 26 10.24 -7.23 -4.31
N VAL A 27 10.28 -8.28 -5.14
CA VAL A 27 9.52 -9.52 -4.93
C VAL A 27 9.90 -10.18 -3.61
N GLU A 28 11.18 -10.25 -3.29
CA GLU A 28 11.66 -10.78 -2.01
C GLU A 28 11.12 -9.98 -0.82
N SER A 29 11.16 -8.65 -0.90
CA SER A 29 10.57 -7.78 0.11
C SER A 29 9.06 -7.99 0.26
N ILE A 30 8.31 -8.09 -0.85
CA ILE A 30 6.87 -8.39 -0.82
C ILE A 30 6.60 -9.76 -0.19
N ASN A 31 7.39 -10.77 -0.53
CA ASN A 31 7.25 -12.12 0.03
C ASN A 31 7.52 -12.14 1.53
N SER A 32 8.55 -11.42 2.00
CA SER A 32 8.86 -11.28 3.42
C SER A 32 7.71 -10.61 4.18
N ILE A 33 7.18 -9.50 3.66
CA ILE A 33 6.01 -8.84 4.26
C ILE A 33 4.82 -9.80 4.30
N ALA A 34 4.52 -10.49 3.19
CA ALA A 34 3.40 -11.43 3.09
C ALA A 34 3.51 -12.57 4.12
N ALA A 35 4.71 -13.13 4.31
CA ALA A 35 4.97 -14.18 5.28
C ALA A 35 4.74 -13.70 6.73
N ASN A 36 5.10 -12.45 7.03
CA ASN A 36 4.92 -11.89 8.37
C ASN A 36 3.46 -11.60 8.72
N ILE A 37 2.63 -11.26 7.72
CA ILE A 37 1.24 -10.81 7.94
C ILE A 37 0.19 -11.92 7.78
N SER A 38 0.51 -13.01 7.07
CA SER A 38 -0.48 -14.01 6.65
C SER A 38 -1.24 -14.68 7.79
N VAL A 39 -0.57 -14.96 8.90
CA VAL A 39 -1.20 -15.56 10.10
C VAL A 39 -1.65 -14.49 11.09
N SER A 40 -0.86 -13.43 11.26
CA SER A 40 -1.06 -12.43 12.31
C SER A 40 -2.26 -11.52 12.08
N LEU A 41 -2.64 -11.30 10.82
CA LEU A 41 -3.79 -10.45 10.45
C LEU A 41 -5.02 -11.25 10.03
N HIS A 42 -4.97 -12.58 10.15
CA HIS A 42 -6.11 -13.41 9.79
C HIS A 42 -7.31 -13.12 10.69
N GLY A 43 -8.45 -12.78 10.10
CA GLY A 43 -9.67 -12.36 10.82
C GLY A 43 -9.82 -10.85 11.00
N TYR A 44 -8.86 -10.04 10.58
CA TYR A 44 -9.01 -8.58 10.52
C TYR A 44 -10.08 -8.22 9.48
N THR A 45 -10.87 -7.20 9.79
CA THR A 45 -11.80 -6.58 8.84
C THR A 45 -11.04 -5.81 7.76
N PHE A 46 -11.71 -5.54 6.64
CA PHE A 46 -11.13 -4.74 5.55
C PHE A 46 -10.61 -3.37 6.04
N ASN A 47 -11.35 -2.68 6.90
CA ASN A 47 -10.93 -1.38 7.44
C ASN A 47 -9.69 -1.50 8.34
N GLU A 48 -9.58 -2.56 9.13
CA GLU A 48 -8.38 -2.80 9.94
C GLU A 48 -7.16 -3.11 9.06
N LEU A 49 -7.35 -3.89 7.98
CA LEU A 49 -6.29 -4.14 6.99
C LEU A 49 -5.85 -2.85 6.29
N VAL A 50 -6.79 -1.94 5.98
CA VAL A 50 -6.49 -0.59 5.45
C VAL A 50 -5.62 0.18 6.44
N ASN A 51 -5.98 0.20 7.72
CA ASN A 51 -5.20 0.89 8.76
C ASN A 51 -3.79 0.30 8.91
N VAL A 52 -3.66 -1.03 8.94
CA VAL A 52 -2.36 -1.70 9.00
C VAL A 52 -1.50 -1.35 7.79
N THR A 53 -2.09 -1.32 6.60
CA THR A 53 -1.40 -0.92 5.37
C THR A 53 -0.90 0.53 5.45
N ILE A 54 -1.74 1.45 5.88
CA ILE A 54 -1.39 2.87 6.04
C ILE A 54 -0.26 3.05 7.06
N ASN A 55 -0.31 2.36 8.20
CA ASN A 55 0.74 2.41 9.21
C ASN A 55 2.08 1.90 8.67
N GLY A 56 2.07 0.77 7.93
CA GLY A 56 3.29 0.26 7.29
C GLY A 56 3.87 1.22 6.25
N VAL A 57 3.01 1.92 5.50
CA VAL A 57 3.44 2.96 4.56
C VAL A 57 4.06 4.15 5.31
N LEU A 58 3.41 4.64 6.37
CA LEU A 58 3.95 5.73 7.19
C LEU A 58 5.34 5.41 7.75
N ASP A 59 5.50 4.20 8.30
CA ASP A 59 6.78 3.76 8.84
C ASP A 59 7.84 3.69 7.74
N SER A 60 7.49 3.18 6.56
CA SER A 60 8.42 3.09 5.42
C SER A 60 8.83 4.46 4.89
N VAL A 61 7.88 5.39 4.72
CA VAL A 61 8.14 6.77 4.28
C VAL A 61 9.08 7.46 5.26
N LYS A 62 8.82 7.35 6.57
CA LYS A 62 9.67 7.92 7.62
C LYS A 62 11.07 7.31 7.64
N GLN A 63 11.17 5.98 7.57
CA GLN A 63 12.46 5.26 7.59
C GLN A 63 13.34 5.61 6.39
N MET A 64 12.71 5.92 5.25
CA MET A 64 13.42 6.30 4.03
C MET A 64 13.68 7.80 3.93
N GLU A 65 13.26 8.59 4.93
CA GLU A 65 13.37 10.05 4.97
C GLU A 65 12.63 10.75 3.82
N TRP A 66 11.53 10.15 3.36
CA TRP A 66 10.66 10.78 2.36
C TRP A 66 9.66 11.69 3.08
N GLU A 67 9.23 12.74 2.39
CA GLU A 67 8.19 13.63 2.89
C GLU A 67 6.88 12.87 3.05
N ILE A 68 6.16 13.11 4.16
CA ILE A 68 4.89 12.42 4.46
C ILE A 68 3.84 12.66 3.37
N ASN A 69 3.92 13.78 2.66
CA ASN A 69 3.02 14.12 1.57
C ASN A 69 3.56 13.73 0.18
N ASP A 70 4.72 13.08 0.07
CA ASP A 70 5.26 12.60 -1.21
C ASP A 70 4.42 11.45 -1.77
N ILE A 71 3.58 11.80 -2.75
CA ILE A 71 2.63 10.90 -3.37
C ILE A 71 3.25 9.77 -4.18
N GLU A 72 4.41 9.99 -4.77
CA GLU A 72 5.12 8.93 -5.48
C GLU A 72 5.62 7.88 -4.46
N GLY A 73 6.10 8.33 -3.30
CA GLY A 73 6.52 7.46 -2.21
C GLY A 73 5.39 6.67 -1.60
N VAL A 74 4.33 7.38 -1.21
CA VAL A 74 3.13 6.76 -0.65
C VAL A 74 2.57 5.73 -1.64
N THR A 75 2.46 6.08 -2.92
CA THR A 75 2.00 5.18 -3.99
C THR A 75 2.91 3.94 -4.11
N TRP A 76 4.23 4.13 -4.08
CA TRP A 76 5.21 3.06 -4.15
C TRP A 76 5.04 2.05 -3.01
N PHE A 77 4.98 2.53 -1.76
CA PHE A 77 4.85 1.66 -0.60
C PHE A 77 3.47 1.00 -0.52
N LEU A 78 2.38 1.73 -0.81
CA LEU A 78 1.05 1.16 -0.93
C LEU A 78 1.05 -0.03 -1.90
N GLY A 79 1.66 0.13 -3.08
CA GLY A 79 1.75 -0.95 -4.05
C GLY A 79 2.53 -2.18 -3.57
N LYS A 80 3.51 -2.03 -2.68
CA LYS A 80 4.22 -3.17 -2.04
C LYS A 80 3.33 -3.87 -1.03
N TYR A 81 2.77 -3.12 -0.06
CA TYR A 81 1.98 -3.69 1.02
C TYR A 81 0.70 -4.36 0.52
N ILE A 82 0.01 -3.75 -0.47
CA ILE A 82 -1.21 -4.34 -1.03
C ILE A 82 -0.91 -5.65 -1.78
N ARG A 83 0.22 -5.73 -2.51
CA ARG A 83 0.67 -7.00 -3.11
C ARG A 83 0.96 -8.06 -2.07
N ALA A 84 1.55 -7.68 -0.94
CA ALA A 84 1.78 -8.60 0.17
C ALA A 84 0.45 -9.08 0.76
N MET A 85 -0.54 -8.20 0.95
CA MET A 85 -1.89 -8.54 1.43
C MET A 85 -2.64 -9.47 0.47
N LEU A 86 -2.57 -9.21 -0.84
CA LEU A 86 -3.13 -10.09 -1.87
C LEU A 86 -2.47 -11.47 -1.85
N LYS A 87 -1.13 -11.51 -1.76
CA LYS A 87 -0.37 -12.76 -1.68
C LYS A 87 -0.67 -13.55 -0.41
N ALA A 88 -0.90 -12.87 0.70
CA ALA A 88 -1.31 -13.46 1.97
C ALA A 88 -2.78 -13.94 1.99
N GLY A 89 -3.57 -13.63 0.95
CA GLY A 89 -4.99 -13.98 0.89
C GLY A 89 -5.88 -13.14 1.80
N LEU A 90 -5.40 -11.99 2.28
CA LEU A 90 -6.12 -11.11 3.22
C LEU A 90 -7.07 -10.14 2.52
N VAL A 91 -6.78 -9.81 1.25
CA VAL A 91 -7.64 -9.01 0.36
C VAL A 91 -7.65 -9.66 -1.03
N ASN A 92 -8.62 -9.30 -1.87
CA ASN A 92 -8.79 -9.87 -3.21
C ASN A 92 -8.80 -8.84 -4.35
N ASP A 93 -8.90 -7.55 -4.04
CA ASP A 93 -8.98 -6.48 -5.03
C ASP A 93 -7.94 -5.39 -4.74
N PHE A 94 -6.97 -5.27 -5.65
CA PHE A 94 -5.91 -4.26 -5.55
C PHE A 94 -6.48 -2.84 -5.60
N ASP A 95 -7.43 -2.56 -6.50
CA ASP A 95 -7.91 -1.21 -6.78
C ASP A 95 -8.77 -0.72 -5.62
N VAL A 96 -9.65 -1.57 -5.09
CA VAL A 96 -10.48 -1.24 -3.93
C VAL A 96 -9.61 -0.94 -2.71
N MET A 97 -8.60 -1.79 -2.45
CA MET A 97 -7.67 -1.58 -1.34
C MET A 97 -6.85 -0.30 -1.52
N PHE A 98 -6.26 -0.10 -2.71
CA PHE A 98 -5.40 1.04 -3.01
C PHE A 98 -6.17 2.36 -2.87
N LYS A 99 -7.32 2.47 -3.55
CA LYS A 99 -8.13 3.70 -3.55
C LYS A 99 -8.66 4.04 -2.16
N THR A 100 -9.01 3.02 -1.36
CA THR A 100 -9.44 3.23 0.02
C THR A 100 -8.28 3.71 0.89
N ALA A 101 -7.13 3.05 0.79
CA ALA A 101 -5.96 3.38 1.59
C ALA A 101 -5.38 4.76 1.26
N ILE A 102 -5.22 5.10 -0.03
CA ILE A 102 -4.66 6.40 -0.43
C ILE A 102 -5.57 7.56 -0.04
N ARG A 103 -6.90 7.43 -0.19
CA ARG A 103 -7.86 8.46 0.28
C ARG A 103 -7.73 8.67 1.78
N LYS A 104 -7.73 7.59 2.55
CA LYS A 104 -7.65 7.68 4.00
C LYS A 104 -6.31 8.25 4.45
N TYR A 105 -5.20 7.84 3.85
CA TYR A 105 -3.87 8.38 4.13
C TYR A 105 -3.83 9.90 3.97
N TYR A 106 -4.26 10.41 2.82
CA TYR A 106 -4.19 11.86 2.56
C TYR A 106 -5.19 12.67 3.37
N ASN A 107 -6.32 12.09 3.77
CA ASN A 107 -7.25 12.76 4.68
C ASN A 107 -6.71 12.84 6.12
N ASP A 108 -6.00 11.82 6.57
CA ASP A 108 -5.54 11.72 7.97
C ASP A 108 -4.20 12.44 8.20
N PHE A 109 -3.34 12.55 7.17
CA PHE A 109 -1.94 12.99 7.33
C PHE A 109 -1.52 14.19 6.46
N CYS A 110 -2.39 14.75 5.60
CA CYS A 110 -2.03 15.83 4.67
C CYS A 110 -3.10 16.90 4.54
#